data_AF-A0A844T8A7-F1
#
_entry.id   AF-A0A844T8A7-F1
#
_cell.length_a   1.000
_cell.length_b   1.000
_cell.length_c   1.000
_cell.angle_alpha   90.00
_cell.angle_beta   90.00
_cell.angle_gamma   90.00
#
_symmetry.space_group_name_H-M   'P 1'
#
loop_
_entity.id
_entity.type
_entity.pdbx_description
1 polymer ?
#
loop_
_entity_poly.entity_id
_entity_poly.type
_entity_poly.pdbx_seq_one_letter_code
_entity_poly.pdbx_strand_id
1 'polypeptide(L)'
;MRKALVSAALVALLTLFADVRRPAAQFAPFWPQAPQLLPPAATPPATAPPADKVEQARTARHRSSKAHRKHEIVRQPPNQRQVAERNGYKRVSDLVNFPKFFPGLGIIFVKPDTLPLGPFLCFDRRDRLVATVYMVPNKDIDDHKTLETAGSAGSVDHVSLYFNPGHPGVDVPHYHVVLWHVTRKQEARVAK
;
A
#
# COMPACT_ATOMS: atom_id res chain seq x y z
N MET A 1 0.15 5.67 -62.65
CA MET A 1 -0.77 6.67 -62.08
C MET A 1 -2.16 6.05 -61.94
N ARG A 2 -2.51 5.55 -60.75
CA ARG A 2 -3.87 5.10 -60.40
C ARG A 2 -4.22 5.75 -59.07
N LYS A 3 -5.17 6.69 -59.15
CA LYS A 3 -5.61 7.58 -58.08
C LYS A 3 -6.46 6.80 -57.07
N ALA A 4 -6.08 6.95 -55.80
CA ALA A 4 -6.94 7.40 -54.71
C ALA A 4 -8.38 6.89 -54.70
N LEU A 5 -8.67 5.90 -53.83
CA LEU A 5 -10.01 5.56 -53.33
C LEU A 5 -9.91 4.45 -52.25
N VAL A 6 -9.16 4.70 -51.17
CA VAL A 6 -9.30 3.94 -49.92
C VAL A 6 -9.13 4.91 -48.75
N SER A 7 -10.06 5.85 -48.64
CA SER A 7 -10.19 6.77 -47.49
C SER A 7 -11.66 7.14 -47.33
N ALA A 8 -12.50 6.15 -47.02
CA ALA A 8 -13.90 6.38 -46.67
C ALA A 8 -14.59 5.17 -45.99
N ALA A 9 -13.85 4.20 -45.43
CA ALA A 9 -14.43 3.06 -44.72
C ALA A 9 -14.04 2.99 -43.23
N LEU A 10 -13.29 3.97 -42.72
CA LEU A 10 -12.81 4.00 -41.32
C LEU A 10 -13.41 5.15 -40.48
N VAL A 11 -14.39 5.89 -41.00
CA VAL A 11 -14.97 7.06 -40.30
C VAL A 11 -16.49 6.91 -40.02
N ALA A 12 -17.12 5.83 -40.47
CA ALA A 12 -18.56 5.58 -40.24
C ALA A 12 -18.85 4.51 -39.16
N LEU A 13 -17.87 4.14 -38.32
CA LEU A 13 -18.06 3.29 -37.14
C LEU A 13 -17.65 3.99 -35.83
N LEU A 14 -17.75 5.33 -35.81
CA LEU A 14 -17.36 6.17 -34.67
C LEU A 14 -18.46 7.16 -34.22
N THR A 15 -19.72 6.95 -34.62
CA THR A 15 -20.83 7.88 -34.27
C THR A 15 -22.12 7.21 -33.76
N LEU A 16 -22.05 5.97 -33.25
CA LEU A 16 -23.11 5.43 -32.38
C LEU A 16 -22.48 4.98 -31.07
N PHE A 17 -22.36 5.91 -30.12
CA PHE A 17 -22.46 5.76 -28.65
C PHE A 17 -22.07 7.12 -28.01
N ALA A 18 -22.70 8.19 -28.49
CA ALA A 18 -22.80 9.43 -27.72
C ALA A 18 -24.14 9.37 -27.02
N ASP A 19 -24.14 8.99 -25.74
CA ASP A 19 -24.75 9.75 -24.64
C ASP A 19 -24.80 8.87 -23.38
N VAL A 20 -23.72 8.87 -22.60
CA VAL A 20 -23.82 8.63 -21.16
C VAL A 20 -23.05 9.75 -20.50
N ARG A 21 -23.80 10.75 -20.04
CA ARG A 21 -23.36 11.77 -19.08
C ARG A 21 -22.48 11.12 -18.00
N ARG A 22 -21.18 11.38 -18.06
CA ARG A 22 -20.24 11.05 -16.99
C ARG A 22 -20.45 12.04 -15.84
N PRO A 23 -20.83 11.61 -14.63
CA PRO A 23 -20.43 12.38 -13.47
C PRO A 23 -18.93 12.19 -13.28
N ALA A 24 -18.20 13.28 -13.11
CA ALA A 24 -16.84 13.25 -12.61
C ALA A 24 -16.86 12.59 -11.23
N ALA A 25 -16.53 11.30 -11.17
CA ALA A 25 -16.39 10.59 -9.91
C ALA A 25 -15.15 11.13 -9.21
N GLN A 26 -15.40 11.95 -8.18
CA GLN A 26 -14.43 12.41 -7.21
C GLN A 26 -13.59 11.23 -6.72
N PHE A 27 -12.27 11.38 -6.75
CA PHE A 27 -11.34 10.56 -6.00
C PHE A 27 -11.62 10.77 -4.50
N ALA A 28 -12.60 10.05 -3.96
CA ALA A 28 -12.76 9.92 -2.52
C ALA A 28 -11.86 8.77 -2.07
N PRO A 29 -10.84 9.01 -1.21
CA PRO A 29 -10.16 7.92 -0.55
C PRO A 29 -11.21 7.20 0.31
N PHE A 30 -11.55 5.96 -0.06
CA PHE A 30 -12.41 5.13 0.76
C PHE A 30 -11.61 4.68 1.98
N TRP A 31 -11.81 5.39 3.08
CA TRP A 31 -11.34 4.98 4.40
C TRP A 31 -12.18 3.78 4.87
N PRO A 32 -11.58 2.67 5.35
CA PRO A 32 -12.34 1.74 6.15
C PRO A 32 -12.85 2.50 7.39
N GLN A 33 -14.18 2.55 7.55
CA GLN A 33 -14.77 3.06 8.78
C GLN A 33 -14.22 2.27 9.97
N ALA A 34 -13.95 2.96 11.08
CA ALA A 34 -13.48 2.32 12.31
C ALA A 34 -14.41 1.16 12.71
N PRO A 35 -13.88 0.04 13.23
CA PRO A 35 -14.74 -1.03 13.73
C PRO A 35 -15.66 -0.47 14.81
N GLN A 36 -16.96 -0.73 14.68
CA GLN A 36 -17.92 -0.46 15.74
C GLN A 36 -17.46 -1.22 16.98
N LEU A 37 -17.02 -0.48 18.02
CA LEU A 37 -16.72 -1.04 19.33
C LEU A 37 -18.03 -1.57 19.90
N LEU A 38 -18.14 -2.90 20.02
CA LEU A 38 -19.15 -3.51 20.88
C LEU A 38 -18.97 -2.98 22.31
N PRO A 39 -20.06 -2.68 23.03
CA PRO A 39 -19.97 -2.21 24.41
C PRO A 39 -19.30 -3.27 25.30
N PRO A 40 -18.48 -2.87 26.28
CA PRO A 40 -17.83 -3.82 27.17
C PRO A 40 -18.85 -4.57 28.03
N ALA A 41 -18.72 -5.89 28.09
CA ALA A 41 -19.44 -6.72 29.03
C ALA A 41 -19.03 -6.34 30.47
N ALA A 42 -20.03 -6.19 31.34
CA ALA A 42 -19.83 -5.86 32.75
C ALA A 42 -19.19 -7.04 33.51
N THR A 43 -18.06 -6.79 34.16
CA THR A 43 -17.43 -7.70 35.13
C THR A 43 -17.91 -7.37 36.55
N PRO A 44 -18.37 -8.33 37.37
CA PRO A 44 -18.66 -8.11 38.78
C PRO A 44 -17.38 -8.05 39.65
N PRO A 45 -17.44 -7.48 40.87
CA PRO A 45 -16.28 -6.93 41.56
C PRO A 45 -15.47 -7.98 42.33
N ALA A 46 -14.15 -7.83 42.31
CA ALA A 46 -13.24 -8.53 43.21
C ALA A 46 -12.89 -7.62 44.41
N THR A 47 -13.28 -8.08 45.59
CA THR A 47 -12.95 -7.52 46.90
C THR A 47 -11.45 -7.71 47.18
N ALA A 48 -10.75 -6.66 47.64
CA ALA A 48 -9.41 -6.77 48.22
C ALA A 48 -9.36 -6.03 49.57
N PRO A 49 -8.80 -6.64 50.64
CA PRO A 49 -8.49 -5.95 51.89
C PRO A 49 -7.06 -5.36 51.88
N PRO A 50 -6.74 -4.39 52.77
CA PRO A 50 -5.43 -3.76 52.82
C PRO A 50 -4.47 -4.46 53.79
N ALA A 51 -3.17 -4.35 53.54
CA ALA A 51 -2.15 -4.65 54.54
C ALA A 51 -0.92 -3.73 54.38
N ASP A 52 -0.49 -3.23 55.53
CA ASP A 52 0.59 -2.30 55.81
C ASP A 52 2.01 -2.86 55.63
N LYS A 53 2.95 -1.90 55.42
CA LYS A 53 4.37 -1.79 55.85
C LYS A 53 5.29 -3.03 55.85
N VAL A 54 6.54 -2.83 55.39
CA VAL A 54 7.79 -2.77 56.23
C VAL A 54 9.09 -2.82 55.36
N GLU A 55 10.04 -1.97 55.76
CA GLU A 55 11.52 -1.96 55.66
C GLU A 55 12.35 -1.85 54.36
N GLN A 56 13.08 -0.73 54.34
CA GLN A 56 14.51 -0.54 54.04
C GLN A 56 15.42 -1.78 54.14
N ALA A 57 16.29 -1.96 53.12
CA ALA A 57 17.73 -1.69 53.19
C ALA A 57 18.51 -2.54 52.18
N ARG A 58 19.36 -1.91 51.36
CA ARG A 58 20.82 -2.10 51.34
C ARG A 58 21.44 -1.61 50.02
N THR A 59 22.41 -0.75 50.23
CA THR A 59 23.34 -0.14 49.28
C THR A 59 24.29 -1.18 48.70
N ALA A 60 24.50 -1.15 47.38
CA ALA A 60 25.68 -1.72 46.75
C ALA A 60 26.13 -0.83 45.58
N ARG A 61 27.21 -0.08 45.82
CA ARG A 61 27.94 0.70 44.81
C ARG A 61 28.52 -0.25 43.76
N HIS A 62 28.01 -0.20 42.54
CA HIS A 62 28.67 -0.86 41.41
C HIS A 62 29.70 0.08 40.78
N ARG A 63 30.97 -0.35 40.83
CA ARG A 63 32.12 0.30 40.21
C ARG A 63 31.89 0.47 38.70
N SER A 64 32.01 1.71 38.24
CA SER A 64 32.12 2.10 36.84
C SER A 64 33.41 1.52 36.24
N SER A 65 33.29 0.55 35.35
CA SER A 65 34.33 0.23 34.38
C SER A 65 34.09 1.07 33.13
N LYS A 66 35.00 2.02 32.86
CA LYS A 66 35.04 2.76 31.59
C LYS A 66 35.44 1.80 30.48
N ALA A 67 34.45 1.18 29.84
CA ALA A 67 34.65 0.49 28.57
C ALA A 67 34.81 1.54 27.46
N HIS A 68 35.96 1.51 26.77
CA HIS A 68 36.19 2.25 25.54
C HIS A 68 35.09 1.93 24.52
N ARG A 69 34.15 2.86 24.29
CA ARG A 69 33.19 2.79 23.18
C ARG A 69 33.95 2.99 21.87
N LYS A 70 34.26 1.89 21.18
CA LYS A 70 34.46 1.94 19.73
C LYS A 70 33.16 2.50 19.15
N HIS A 71 33.26 3.62 18.42
CA HIS A 71 32.17 4.10 17.58
C HIS A 71 31.98 3.09 16.46
N GLU A 72 31.14 2.09 16.71
CA GLU A 72 30.60 1.24 15.66
C GLU A 72 29.75 2.15 14.77
N ILE A 73 30.27 2.45 13.58
CA ILE A 73 29.53 3.18 12.55
C ILE A 73 28.41 2.24 12.13
N VAL A 74 27.24 2.40 12.74
CA VAL A 74 26.02 1.70 12.36
C VAL A 74 25.70 2.14 10.93
N ARG A 75 26.08 1.33 9.94
CA ARG A 75 25.69 1.54 8.55
C ARG A 75 24.16 1.48 8.52
N GLN A 76 23.53 2.60 8.16
CA GLN A 76 22.08 2.59 8.01
C GLN A 76 21.70 1.59 6.92
N PRO A 77 20.61 0.83 7.12
CA PRO A 77 20.12 -0.06 6.09
C PRO A 77 19.83 0.73 4.81
N PRO A 78 20.07 0.15 3.64
CA PRO A 78 19.88 0.84 2.37
C PRO A 78 18.43 1.30 2.22
N ASN A 79 18.25 2.51 1.67
CA ASN A 79 16.93 3.05 1.36
C ASN A 79 16.20 2.07 0.41
N GLN A 80 15.06 1.54 0.85
CA GLN A 80 14.33 0.49 0.14
C GLN A 80 13.81 0.96 -1.23
N ARG A 81 13.47 2.24 -1.38
CA ARG A 81 13.10 2.81 -2.69
C ARG A 81 14.28 2.74 -3.67
N GLN A 82 15.47 3.11 -3.24
CA GLN A 82 16.67 3.05 -4.09
C GLN A 82 17.01 1.60 -4.47
N VAL A 83 16.80 0.65 -3.57
CA VAL A 83 16.94 -0.78 -3.88
C VAL A 83 15.93 -1.20 -4.95
N ALA A 84 14.67 -0.80 -4.82
CA ALA A 84 13.64 -1.07 -5.82
C ALA A 84 13.99 -0.49 -7.20
N GLU A 85 14.41 0.78 -7.25
CA GLU A 85 14.83 1.45 -8.49
C GLU A 85 15.98 0.70 -9.19
N ARG A 86 17.01 0.28 -8.43
CA ARG A 86 18.10 -0.55 -8.97
C ARG A 86 17.62 -1.91 -9.49
N ASN A 87 16.54 -2.43 -8.92
CA ASN A 87 15.94 -3.71 -9.32
C ASN A 87 14.91 -3.56 -10.46
N GLY A 88 14.88 -2.40 -11.13
CA GLY A 88 14.06 -2.17 -12.33
C GLY A 88 12.66 -1.62 -12.05
N TYR A 89 12.33 -1.31 -10.80
CA TYR A 89 11.07 -0.63 -10.49
C TYR A 89 11.11 0.82 -10.99
N LYS A 90 10.00 1.27 -11.58
CA LYS A 90 9.79 2.63 -12.06
C LYS A 90 8.62 3.25 -11.32
N ARG A 91 8.67 4.55 -11.06
CA ARG A 91 7.57 5.27 -10.44
C ARG A 91 6.40 5.31 -11.40
N VAL A 92 5.19 4.96 -10.94
CA VAL A 92 3.99 4.88 -11.79
C VAL A 92 3.67 6.24 -12.43
N SER A 93 3.88 7.35 -11.69
CA SER A 93 3.70 8.71 -12.21
C SER A 93 4.68 9.12 -13.32
N ASP A 94 5.76 8.36 -13.53
CA ASP A 94 6.68 8.57 -14.66
C ASP A 94 6.30 7.71 -15.87
N LEU A 95 5.37 6.75 -15.72
CA LEU A 95 4.92 5.82 -16.77
C LEU A 95 3.59 6.25 -17.40
N VAL A 96 2.70 6.80 -16.60
CA VAL A 96 1.34 7.17 -16.99
C VAL A 96 0.93 8.49 -16.31
N ASN A 97 -0.16 9.10 -16.77
CA ASN A 97 -0.72 10.29 -16.13
C ASN A 97 -1.33 9.95 -14.76
N PHE A 98 -0.47 9.88 -13.74
CA PHE A 98 -0.81 9.48 -12.38
C PHE A 98 -0.14 10.41 -11.37
N PRO A 99 -0.77 10.75 -10.23
CA PRO A 99 -0.19 11.66 -9.26
C PRO A 99 1.11 11.10 -8.66
N LYS A 100 2.06 12.00 -8.33
CA LYS A 100 3.33 11.62 -7.69
C LYS A 100 3.14 10.95 -6.32
N PHE A 101 2.06 11.29 -5.63
CA PHE A 101 1.66 10.70 -4.36
C PHE A 101 0.16 10.46 -4.38
N PHE A 102 -0.25 9.23 -4.12
CA PHE A 102 -1.65 8.81 -4.10
C PHE A 102 -2.13 8.66 -2.65
N PRO A 103 -3.12 9.44 -2.18
CA PRO A 103 -3.70 9.25 -0.85
C PRO A 103 -4.18 7.81 -0.63
N GLY A 104 -3.69 7.18 0.43
CA GLY A 104 -3.92 5.78 0.78
C GLY A 104 -2.84 4.79 0.32
N LEU A 105 -2.02 5.12 -0.69
CA LEU A 105 -0.97 4.23 -1.23
C LEU A 105 0.42 4.88 -1.33
N GLY A 106 0.51 6.21 -1.23
CA GLY A 106 1.77 6.93 -1.27
C GLY A 106 2.39 7.05 -2.66
N ILE A 107 3.72 7.00 -2.73
CA ILE A 107 4.50 7.01 -3.97
C ILE A 107 4.59 5.58 -4.47
N ILE A 108 4.02 5.31 -5.63
CA ILE A 108 3.87 3.95 -6.16
C ILE A 108 4.93 3.65 -7.21
N PHE A 109 5.55 2.48 -7.10
CA PHE A 109 6.53 1.95 -8.03
C PHE A 109 6.10 0.58 -8.55
N VAL A 110 6.40 0.26 -9.80
CA VAL A 110 6.10 -1.04 -10.41
C VAL A 110 7.17 -1.40 -11.43
N LYS A 111 7.37 -2.69 -11.69
CA LYS A 111 8.10 -3.12 -12.88
C LYS A 111 7.14 -3.13 -14.07
N PRO A 112 7.45 -2.45 -15.20
CA PRO A 112 6.50 -2.36 -16.32
C PRO A 112 6.07 -3.71 -16.90
N ASP A 113 6.95 -4.72 -16.86
CA ASP A 113 6.71 -6.08 -17.36
C ASP A 113 5.81 -6.93 -16.44
N THR A 114 5.49 -6.45 -15.23
CA THR A 114 4.57 -7.12 -14.31
C THR A 114 3.16 -6.53 -14.30
N LEU A 115 2.89 -5.54 -15.16
CA LEU A 115 1.55 -4.95 -15.30
C LEU A 115 0.59 -5.92 -16.01
N PRO A 116 -0.72 -5.90 -15.68
CA PRO A 116 -1.36 -5.02 -14.70
C PRO A 116 -1.27 -5.54 -13.24
N LEU A 117 -0.86 -6.78 -13.01
CA LEU A 117 -0.96 -7.46 -11.72
C LEU A 117 -0.08 -6.86 -10.61
N GLY A 118 1.14 -6.42 -10.94
CA GLY A 118 2.15 -5.98 -9.96
C GLY A 118 3.14 -7.10 -9.60
N PRO A 119 3.88 -6.99 -8.48
CA PRO A 119 3.61 -6.12 -7.33
C PRO A 119 3.89 -4.64 -7.56
N PHE A 120 3.04 -3.80 -6.98
CA PHE A 120 3.28 -2.37 -6.83
C PHE A 120 3.84 -2.09 -5.44
N LEU A 121 4.96 -1.38 -5.36
CA LEU A 121 5.60 -0.99 -4.11
C LEU A 121 5.16 0.42 -3.73
N CYS A 122 4.60 0.54 -2.53
CA CYS A 122 4.04 1.77 -2.00
C CYS A 122 4.99 2.35 -0.95
N PHE A 123 5.50 3.55 -1.20
CA PHE A 123 6.39 4.26 -0.29
C PHE A 123 5.72 5.50 0.29
N ASP A 124 6.04 5.86 1.53
CA ASP A 124 5.67 7.17 2.05
C ASP A 124 6.60 8.28 1.54
N ARG A 125 6.32 9.52 1.95
CA ARG A 125 7.13 10.70 1.56
C ARG A 125 8.57 10.68 2.09
N ARG A 126 8.91 9.71 2.95
CA ARG A 126 10.25 9.50 3.53
C ARG A 126 10.90 8.23 2.98
N ASP A 127 10.40 7.70 1.86
CA ASP A 127 10.92 6.53 1.15
C ASP A 127 10.89 5.22 1.95
N ARG A 128 10.01 5.14 2.95
CA ARG A 128 9.80 3.90 3.70
C ARG A 128 8.78 3.06 2.96
N LEU A 129 9.07 1.78 2.75
CA LEU A 129 8.09 0.85 2.20
C LEU A 129 6.93 0.71 3.20
N VAL A 130 5.72 0.97 2.71
CA VAL A 130 4.49 0.95 3.52
C VAL A 130 3.62 -0.25 3.14
N ALA A 131 3.52 -0.57 1.85
CA ALA A 131 2.73 -1.69 1.37
C ALA A 131 3.28 -2.28 0.06
N THR A 132 2.89 -3.52 -0.21
CA THR A 132 2.94 -4.15 -1.53
C THR A 132 1.49 -4.36 -1.99
N VAL A 133 1.15 -3.91 -3.20
CA VAL A 133 -0.20 -4.04 -3.76
C VAL A 133 -0.18 -4.93 -4.98
N TYR A 134 -1.17 -5.81 -5.08
CA TYR A 134 -1.50 -6.51 -6.33
C TYR A 134 -2.85 -6.03 -6.82
N MET A 135 -2.94 -5.75 -8.13
CA MET A 135 -4.18 -5.39 -8.79
C MET A 135 -4.72 -6.62 -9.51
N VAL A 136 -5.65 -7.32 -8.88
CA VAL A 136 -6.18 -8.59 -9.41
C VAL A 136 -7.46 -8.30 -10.20
N PRO A 137 -7.47 -8.47 -11.53
CA PRO A 137 -8.67 -8.25 -12.32
C PRO A 137 -9.77 -9.25 -11.94
N ASN A 138 -10.99 -8.77 -11.76
CA ASN A 138 -12.13 -9.66 -11.44
C ASN A 138 -12.31 -10.72 -12.52
N LYS A 139 -12.12 -10.34 -13.79
CA LYS A 139 -12.21 -11.25 -14.93
C LYS A 139 -11.25 -12.43 -14.82
N ASP A 140 -10.03 -12.22 -14.31
CA ASP A 140 -9.07 -13.31 -14.18
C ASP A 140 -9.48 -14.31 -13.09
N ILE A 141 -10.15 -13.83 -12.04
CA ILE A 141 -10.79 -14.69 -11.03
C ILE A 141 -11.96 -15.46 -11.65
N ASP A 142 -12.85 -14.79 -12.38
CA ASP A 142 -14.02 -15.40 -13.04
C ASP A 142 -13.61 -16.45 -14.10
N ASP A 143 -12.50 -16.20 -14.80
CA ASP A 143 -11.89 -17.12 -15.76
C ASP A 143 -11.11 -18.26 -15.07
N HIS A 144 -11.06 -18.29 -13.74
CA HIS A 144 -10.34 -19.28 -12.92
C HIS A 144 -8.85 -19.41 -13.28
N LYS A 145 -8.21 -18.27 -13.61
CA LYS A 145 -6.79 -18.26 -13.96
C LYS A 145 -5.92 -18.45 -12.73
N THR A 146 -4.79 -19.13 -12.92
CA THR A 146 -3.68 -19.09 -11.96
C THR A 146 -2.96 -17.74 -12.10
N LEU A 147 -2.76 -17.06 -10.98
CA LEU A 147 -2.11 -15.75 -10.92
C LEU A 147 -0.78 -15.88 -10.17
N GLU A 148 0.33 -15.79 -10.91
CA GLU A 148 1.68 -15.89 -10.36
C GLU A 148 2.42 -14.56 -10.51
N THR A 149 3.11 -14.14 -9.45
CA THR A 149 3.94 -12.94 -9.46
C THR A 149 4.96 -12.96 -8.32
N ALA A 150 5.89 -12.01 -8.32
CA ALA A 150 6.85 -11.85 -7.24
C ALA A 150 6.14 -11.64 -5.89
N GLY A 151 6.67 -12.27 -4.85
CA GLY A 151 6.14 -12.19 -3.49
C GLY A 151 6.29 -10.81 -2.85
N SER A 152 5.86 -10.73 -1.59
CA SER A 152 5.93 -9.53 -0.76
C SER A 152 7.34 -8.94 -0.69
N ALA A 153 7.45 -7.61 -0.76
CA ALA A 153 8.73 -6.90 -0.61
C ALA A 153 9.21 -6.77 0.85
N GLY A 154 8.43 -7.26 1.83
CA GLY A 154 8.80 -7.24 3.25
C GLY A 154 7.89 -8.09 4.15
N SER A 155 8.13 -8.03 5.46
CA SER A 155 7.24 -8.64 6.45
C SER A 155 5.85 -8.01 6.37
N VAL A 156 4.81 -8.82 6.49
CA VAL A 156 3.41 -8.38 6.41
C VAL A 156 2.83 -8.27 7.82
N ASP A 157 2.32 -7.11 8.18
CA ASP A 157 1.60 -6.85 9.43
C ASP A 157 0.13 -7.29 9.30
N HIS A 158 -0.53 -6.86 8.23
CA HIS A 158 -1.91 -7.22 7.93
C HIS A 158 -2.21 -7.06 6.43
N VAL A 159 -3.39 -7.54 6.03
CA VAL A 159 -3.84 -7.52 4.64
C VAL A 159 -5.18 -6.79 4.55
N SER A 160 -5.37 -5.99 3.50
CA SER A 160 -6.64 -5.38 3.13
C SER A 160 -6.99 -5.75 1.69
N LEU A 161 -8.23 -6.17 1.44
CA LEU A 161 -8.77 -6.41 0.10
C LEU A 161 -9.92 -5.45 -0.13
N TYR A 162 -9.87 -4.66 -1.20
CA TYR A 162 -11.00 -3.81 -1.57
C TYR A 162 -11.18 -3.73 -3.08
N PHE A 163 -12.44 -3.63 -3.46
CA PHE A 163 -12.87 -3.51 -4.84
C PHE A 163 -12.57 -2.12 -5.39
N ASN A 164 -12.14 -2.07 -6.64
CA ASN A 164 -11.98 -0.86 -7.43
C ASN A 164 -12.74 -1.07 -8.76
N PRO A 165 -13.66 -0.17 -9.13
CA PRO A 165 -14.43 -0.31 -10.37
C PRO A 165 -13.59 -0.08 -11.65
N GLY A 166 -12.34 0.36 -11.51
CA GLY A 166 -11.47 0.76 -12.62
C GLY A 166 -11.07 2.23 -12.51
N HIS A 167 -9.92 2.59 -13.08
CA HIS A 167 -9.40 3.95 -13.12
C HIS A 167 -8.49 4.17 -14.34
N PRO A 168 -8.14 5.42 -14.70
CA PRO A 168 -7.15 5.66 -15.76
C PRO A 168 -5.88 4.83 -15.53
N GLY A 169 -5.50 4.02 -16.51
CA GLY A 169 -4.39 3.07 -16.43
C GLY A 169 -4.82 1.60 -16.27
N VAL A 170 -5.92 1.31 -15.58
CA VAL A 170 -6.54 -0.02 -15.46
C VAL A 170 -8.06 0.16 -15.39
N ASP A 171 -8.71 0.09 -16.55
CA ASP A 171 -10.11 0.47 -16.75
C ASP A 171 -11.13 -0.61 -16.37
N VAL A 172 -10.67 -1.83 -16.10
CA VAL A 172 -11.52 -2.94 -15.68
C VAL A 172 -11.68 -3.01 -14.16
N PRO A 173 -12.81 -3.55 -13.66
CA PRO A 173 -12.96 -3.83 -12.24
C PRO A 173 -11.90 -4.81 -11.73
N HIS A 174 -11.32 -4.49 -10.58
CA HIS A 174 -10.25 -5.27 -9.98
C HIS A 174 -10.26 -5.12 -8.46
N TYR A 175 -9.65 -6.06 -7.75
CA TYR A 175 -9.35 -5.92 -6.33
C TYR A 175 -7.93 -5.40 -6.13
N HIS A 176 -7.77 -4.44 -5.23
CA HIS A 176 -6.48 -4.18 -4.61
C HIS A 176 -6.29 -5.20 -3.47
N VAL A 177 -5.32 -6.08 -3.62
CA VAL A 177 -4.82 -6.94 -2.54
C VAL A 177 -3.62 -6.23 -1.94
N VAL A 178 -3.80 -5.60 -0.78
CA VAL A 178 -2.79 -4.75 -0.13
C VAL A 178 -2.16 -5.48 1.04
N LEU A 179 -0.87 -5.79 0.92
CA LEU A 179 -0.03 -6.35 1.97
C LEU A 179 0.67 -5.20 2.68
N TRP A 180 0.27 -4.89 3.90
CA TRP A 180 0.84 -3.79 4.67
C TRP A 180 2.11 -4.22 5.41
N HIS A 181 3.17 -3.42 5.30
CA HIS A 181 4.45 -3.64 5.98
C HIS A 181 4.60 -2.77 7.24
N VAL A 182 3.51 -2.14 7.65
CA VAL A 182 3.42 -1.24 8.79
C VAL A 182 2.16 -1.57 9.57
N THR A 183 2.12 -1.18 10.86
CA THR A 183 0.92 -1.38 11.67
C THR A 183 -0.26 -0.59 11.11
N ARG A 184 -1.50 -1.00 11.42
CA ARG A 184 -2.72 -0.24 11.00
C ARG A 184 -2.65 1.25 11.31
N LYS A 185 -2.15 1.62 12.50
CA LYS A 185 -1.95 3.03 12.89
C LYS A 185 -0.99 3.77 11.94
N GLN A 186 -0.03 3.06 11.38
CA GLN A 186 0.98 3.61 10.49
C GLN A 186 0.55 3.68 9.02
N GLU A 187 -0.62 3.14 8.65
CA GLU A 187 -1.26 3.41 7.34
C GLU A 187 -1.42 4.93 7.11
N ALA A 188 -1.61 5.69 8.19
CA ALA A 188 -1.67 7.16 8.16
C ALA A 188 -0.44 7.83 7.51
N ARG A 189 0.69 7.13 7.33
CA ARG A 189 1.87 7.61 6.60
C ARG A 189 1.59 7.91 5.13
N VAL A 190 0.61 7.21 4.54
CA VAL A 190 0.22 7.37 3.13
C VAL A 190 -1.12 8.07 2.95
N ALA A 191 -1.72 8.55 4.04
CA ALA A 191 -3.04 9.16 4.05
C ALA A 191 -3.18 10.46 3.22
N LYS A 192 -2.12 11.27 3.17
CA LYS A 192 -2.14 12.65 2.65
C LYS A 192 -0.80 13.04 2.02
#